data_AF-D9S072-F1
#
_entry.id   AF-D9S072-F1
#
_cell.length_a   1.000
_cell.length_b   1.000
_cell.length_c   1.000
_cell.angle_alpha   90.00
_cell.angle_beta   90.00
_cell.angle_gamma   90.00
#
_symmetry.space_group_name_H-M   'P 1'
#
loop_
_entity.id
_entity.type
_entity.pdbx_description
1 polymer ?
#
loop_
_entity_poly.entity_id
_entity_poly.type
_entity_poly.pdbx_seq_one_letter_code
_entity_poly.pdbx_strand_id
1 'polypeptide(L)'
;MTNVTLAESYLQKARVRLKMIKFLLEEEAYSDIIREAQEAVELALKGILRKIGVEPPKQHDVGYLLFEYRDKLPAEVAERVDKLASISKWLRKEREFSFYGDVDFIPTLEYTREDAEKAYGDLKTVIEAAEKVILPKNK
;
A
#
# COMPACT_ATOMS: atom_id res chain seq x y z
N MET A 1 -25.26 13.15 -7.48
CA MET A 1 -23.86 12.69 -7.58
C MET A 1 -23.26 12.77 -6.19
N THR A 2 -22.91 11.65 -5.58
CA THR A 2 -22.03 11.65 -4.40
C THR A 2 -20.66 12.13 -4.85
N ASN A 3 -20.16 13.22 -4.26
CA ASN A 3 -18.88 13.79 -4.63
C ASN A 3 -17.77 12.92 -4.03
N VAL A 4 -17.23 12.00 -4.84
CA VAL A 4 -16.16 11.08 -4.42
C VAL A 4 -14.87 11.86 -4.26
N THR A 5 -14.26 11.78 -3.09
CA THR A 5 -12.98 12.45 -2.80
C THR A 5 -11.81 11.71 -3.46
N LEU A 6 -10.70 12.43 -3.69
CA LEU A 6 -9.48 11.80 -4.23
C LEU A 6 -8.93 10.69 -3.30
N ALA A 7 -9.09 10.84 -1.98
CA ALA A 7 -8.72 9.83 -1.00
C ALA A 7 -9.54 8.54 -1.18
N GLU A 8 -10.86 8.67 -1.39
CA GLU A 8 -11.74 7.53 -1.67
C GLU A 8 -11.39 6.86 -3.01
N SER A 9 -11.04 7.65 -4.03
CA SER A 9 -10.56 7.11 -5.32
C SER A 9 -9.28 6.29 -5.16
N TYR A 10 -8.31 6.76 -4.36
CA TYR A 10 -7.08 6.00 -4.09
C TYR A 10 -7.36 4.69 -3.37
N LEU A 11 -8.23 4.71 -2.35
CA LEU A 11 -8.66 3.51 -1.64
C LEU A 11 -9.36 2.51 -2.58
N GLN A 12 -10.24 3.00 -3.46
CA GLN A 12 -10.91 2.15 -4.44
C GLN A 12 -9.90 1.45 -5.37
N LYS A 13 -8.90 2.18 -5.88
CA LYS A 13 -7.84 1.61 -6.72
C LYS A 13 -7.03 0.55 -5.97
N ALA A 14 -6.66 0.81 -4.71
CA ALA A 14 -5.92 -0.14 -3.89
C ALA A 14 -6.72 -1.43 -3.64
N ARG A 15 -8.02 -1.31 -3.36
CA ARG A 15 -8.93 -2.46 -3.19
C ARG A 15 -9.05 -3.32 -4.45
N VAL A 16 -9.08 -2.70 -5.63
CA VAL A 16 -9.13 -3.45 -6.90
C VAL A 16 -7.83 -4.25 -7.08
N ARG A 17 -6.67 -3.66 -6.83
CA ARG A 17 -5.37 -4.35 -6.91
C ARG A 17 -5.25 -5.50 -5.90
N LEU A 18 -5.76 -5.33 -4.68
CA LEU A 18 -5.82 -6.43 -3.70
C LEU A 18 -6.61 -7.64 -4.24
N LYS A 19 -7.70 -7.41 -4.98
CA LYS A 19 -8.46 -8.50 -5.62
C LYS A 19 -7.66 -9.16 -6.74
N MET A 20 -6.97 -8.35 -7.55
CA MET A 20 -6.15 -8.81 -8.67
C MET A 20 -4.96 -9.67 -8.23
N ILE A 21 -4.33 -9.36 -7.10
CA ILE A 21 -3.22 -10.15 -6.55
C ILE A 21 -3.59 -11.62 -6.34
N LYS A 22 -4.86 -11.95 -6.06
CA LYS A 22 -5.29 -13.35 -5.95
C LYS A 22 -5.14 -14.11 -7.25
N PHE A 23 -5.49 -13.48 -8.38
CA PHE A 23 -5.29 -14.05 -9.70
C PHE A 23 -3.79 -14.19 -10.00
N LEU A 24 -2.98 -13.18 -9.68
CA LEU A 24 -1.53 -13.25 -9.87
C LEU A 24 -0.86 -14.36 -9.03
N LEU A 25 -1.41 -14.69 -7.85
CA LEU A 25 -0.94 -15.83 -7.05
C LEU A 25 -1.22 -17.17 -7.73
N GLU A 26 -2.36 -17.30 -8.41
CA GLU A 26 -2.72 -18.50 -9.19
C GLU A 26 -1.80 -18.65 -10.41
N GLU A 27 -1.38 -17.54 -11.01
CA GLU A 27 -0.44 -17.49 -12.14
C GLU A 27 1.04 -17.53 -11.72
N GLU A 28 1.33 -17.67 -10.42
CA GLU A 28 2.70 -17.65 -9.87
C GLU A 28 3.52 -16.39 -10.26
N ALA A 29 2.84 -15.28 -10.55
CA ALA A 29 3.43 -14.02 -11.00
C ALA A 29 3.94 -13.19 -9.81
N TYR A 30 4.93 -13.74 -9.08
CA TYR A 30 5.36 -13.20 -7.79
C TYR A 30 5.93 -11.78 -7.88
N SER A 31 6.77 -11.48 -8.87
CA SER A 31 7.29 -10.13 -9.10
C SER A 31 6.17 -9.10 -9.36
N ASP A 32 5.14 -9.49 -10.10
CA ASP A 32 3.98 -8.63 -10.37
C ASP A 32 3.16 -8.37 -9.10
N ILE A 33 3.06 -9.36 -8.21
CA ILE A 33 2.40 -9.18 -6.90
C ILE A 33 3.15 -8.14 -6.06
N ILE A 34 4.48 -8.21 -6.01
CA ILE A 34 5.30 -7.21 -5.31
C ILE A 34 5.05 -5.83 -5.89
N ARG A 35 5.04 -5.72 -7.22
CA ARG A 35 4.80 -4.45 -7.91
C ARG A 35 3.42 -3.86 -7.59
N GLU A 36 2.38 -4.69 -7.69
CA GLU A 36 1.00 -4.27 -7.45
C GLU A 36 0.74 -3.91 -6.00
N ALA A 37 1.35 -4.67 -5.07
CA ALA A 37 1.31 -4.35 -3.66
C ALA A 37 1.97 -3.00 -3.37
N GLN A 38 3.14 -2.72 -3.97
CA GLN A 38 3.83 -1.45 -3.82
C GLN A 38 2.95 -0.26 -4.24
N GLU A 39 2.39 -0.29 -5.45
CA GLU A 39 1.54 0.80 -5.96
C GLU A 39 0.27 0.98 -5.12
N ALA A 40 -0.35 -0.13 -4.72
CA ALA A 40 -1.57 -0.11 -3.92
C ALA A 40 -1.33 0.42 -2.50
N VAL A 41 -0.21 0.05 -1.87
CA VAL A 41 0.21 0.60 -0.56
C VAL A 41 0.48 2.09 -0.68
N GLU A 42 1.24 2.53 -1.69
CA GLU A 42 1.51 3.96 -1.91
C GLU A 42 0.20 4.76 -2.04
N LEU A 43 -0.74 4.29 -2.86
CA LEU A 43 -2.04 4.94 -3.03
C LEU A 43 -2.83 4.99 -1.73
N ALA A 44 -2.92 3.88 -1.00
CA ALA A 44 -3.67 3.80 0.26
C ALA A 44 -3.10 4.74 1.32
N LEU A 45 -1.77 4.79 1.49
CA LEU A 45 -1.12 5.69 2.43
C LEU A 45 -1.26 7.16 2.04
N LYS A 46 -1.13 7.49 0.75
CA LYS A 46 -1.43 8.84 0.25
C LYS A 46 -2.89 9.20 0.45
N GLY A 47 -3.80 8.24 0.33
CA GLY A 47 -5.23 8.42 0.64
C GLY A 47 -5.47 8.79 2.10
N ILE A 48 -4.78 8.12 3.03
CA ILE A 48 -4.79 8.43 4.47
C ILE A 48 -4.34 9.88 4.69
N LEU A 49 -3.17 10.26 4.17
CA LEU A 49 -2.62 11.61 4.31
C LEU A 49 -3.59 12.68 3.80
N ARG A 50 -4.16 12.47 2.60
CA ARG A 50 -5.17 13.38 2.04
C ARG A 50 -6.39 13.52 2.93
N LYS A 51 -6.87 12.41 3.49
CA LYS A 51 -8.05 12.41 4.36
C LYS A 51 -7.83 13.22 5.65
N ILE A 52 -6.63 13.19 6.20
CA ILE A 52 -6.26 13.98 7.41
C ILE A 52 -5.78 15.40 7.08
N GLY A 53 -5.97 15.86 5.83
CA GLY A 53 -5.65 17.22 5.40
C GLY A 53 -4.17 17.46 5.09
N VAL A 54 -3.40 16.41 4.82
CA VAL A 54 -1.98 16.49 4.45
C VAL A 54 -1.83 16.22 2.96
N GLU A 55 -1.20 17.15 2.24
CA GLU A 55 -0.86 16.96 0.83
C GLU A 55 0.35 16.02 0.72
N PRO A 56 0.22 14.81 0.15
CA PRO A 56 1.34 13.89 0.04
C PRO A 56 2.38 14.42 -0.95
N PRO A 57 3.69 14.25 -0.66
CA PRO A 57 4.75 14.65 -1.56
C PRO A 57 4.75 13.80 -2.84
N LYS A 58 5.49 14.27 -3.85
CA LYS A 58 5.78 13.51 -5.09
C LYS A 58 6.83 12.41 -4.87
N GLN A 59 6.75 11.71 -3.74
CA GLN A 59 7.64 10.59 -3.36
C GLN A 59 6.82 9.29 -3.29
N HIS A 60 7.49 8.16 -3.47
CA HIS A 60 6.85 6.83 -3.47
C HIS A 60 6.75 6.19 -2.07
N ASP A 61 7.69 6.51 -1.17
CA ASP A 61 7.58 6.18 0.24
C ASP A 61 7.06 7.39 1.00
N VAL A 62 5.90 7.21 1.65
CA VAL A 62 5.26 8.22 2.49
C VAL A 62 4.99 7.69 3.90
N GLY A 63 5.52 6.52 4.25
CA GLY A 63 5.28 5.86 5.52
C GLY A 63 5.75 6.70 6.71
N TYR A 64 6.84 7.44 6.54
CA TYR A 64 7.39 8.32 7.58
C TYR A 64 6.42 9.45 7.99
N LEU A 65 5.58 9.93 7.06
CA LEU A 65 4.61 11.00 7.34
C LEU A 65 3.51 10.52 8.28
N LEU A 66 3.24 9.22 8.34
CA LEU A 66 2.27 8.70 9.32
C LEU A 66 2.76 8.88 10.77
N PHE A 67 4.07 8.93 11.01
CA PHE A 67 4.61 9.26 12.33
C PHE A 67 4.39 10.73 12.66
N GLU A 68 4.73 11.61 11.71
CA GLU A 68 4.59 13.06 11.86
C GLU A 68 3.14 13.46 12.18
N TYR A 69 2.17 12.76 11.57
CA TYR A 69 0.74 13.04 11.74
C TYR A 69 0.01 11.97 12.57
N ARG A 70 0.72 11.25 13.45
CA ARG A 70 0.15 10.15 14.27
C ARG A 70 -1.08 10.60 15.06
N ASP A 71 -1.04 11.81 15.63
CA ASP A 71 -2.12 12.37 16.45
C ASP A 71 -3.40 12.71 15.67
N LYS A 72 -3.34 12.76 14.33
CA LYS A 72 -4.50 12.97 13.46
C LYS A 72 -5.17 11.67 13.03
N LEU A 73 -4.59 10.52 13.38
CA LEU A 73 -5.11 9.22 13.02
C LEU A 73 -6.06 8.68 14.11
N PRO A 74 -7.06 7.85 13.76
CA PRO A 74 -7.80 7.07 14.73
C PRO A 74 -6.84 6.22 15.58
N ALA A 75 -7.12 6.03 16.87
CA ALA A 75 -6.24 5.31 17.81
C ALA A 75 -5.77 3.95 17.27
N GLU A 76 -6.70 3.15 16.76
CA GLU A 76 -6.39 1.84 16.17
C GLU A 76 -5.45 1.89 14.96
N VAL A 77 -5.36 3.03 14.26
CA VAL A 77 -4.43 3.22 13.14
C VAL A 77 -3.12 3.81 13.65
N ALA A 78 -3.19 4.75 14.59
CA ALA A 78 -2.03 5.34 15.27
C ALA A 78 -1.13 4.26 15.90
N GLU A 79 -1.69 3.25 16.54
CA GLU A 79 -0.95 2.12 17.12
C GLU A 79 -0.19 1.29 16.08
N ARG A 80 -0.65 1.29 14.82
CA ARG A 80 -0.07 0.50 13.72
C ARG A 80 0.91 1.27 12.84
N VAL A 81 1.16 2.56 13.11
CA VAL A 81 2.01 3.43 12.28
C VAL A 81 3.39 2.82 12.02
N ASP A 82 4.03 2.24 13.02
CA ASP A 82 5.34 1.58 12.88
C ASP A 82 5.31 0.47 11.82
N LYS A 83 4.29 -0.38 11.87
CA LYS A 83 4.08 -1.45 10.89
C LYS A 83 3.77 -0.87 9.51
N LEU A 84 2.86 0.11 9.39
CA LEU A 84 2.50 0.74 8.11
C LEU A 84 3.71 1.40 7.43
N ALA A 85 4.54 2.09 8.21
CA ALA A 85 5.76 2.73 7.71
C ALA A 85 6.80 1.69 7.27
N SER A 86 6.96 0.59 8.03
CA SER A 86 7.83 -0.51 7.62
C SER A 86 7.39 -1.13 6.30
N ILE A 87 6.07 -1.30 6.09
CA ILE A 87 5.47 -1.82 4.86
C ILE A 87 5.82 -0.94 3.66
N SER A 88 5.54 0.35 3.78
CA SER A 88 5.85 1.36 2.75
C SER A 88 7.33 1.32 2.37
N LYS A 89 8.21 1.31 3.38
CA LYS A 89 9.65 1.36 3.20
C LYS A 89 10.19 0.13 2.46
N TRP A 90 9.76 -1.07 2.82
CA TRP A 90 10.26 -2.28 2.17
C TRP A 90 9.70 -2.41 0.75
N LEU A 91 8.39 -2.21 0.54
CA LEU A 91 7.79 -2.30 -0.80
C LEU A 91 8.36 -1.24 -1.75
N ARG A 92 8.68 -0.03 -1.25
CA ARG A 92 9.41 0.95 -2.06
C ARG A 92 10.70 0.31 -2.59
N LYS A 93 11.54 -0.27 -1.73
CA LYS A 93 12.85 -0.79 -2.16
C LYS A 93 12.75 -1.79 -3.31
N GLU A 94 11.67 -2.56 -3.34
CA GLU A 94 11.40 -3.55 -4.38
C GLU A 94 10.81 -2.97 -5.67
N ARG A 95 10.36 -1.71 -5.67
CA ARG A 95 9.56 -1.10 -6.74
C ARG A 95 10.17 -1.24 -8.14
N GLU A 96 11.45 -0.92 -8.26
CA GLU A 96 12.18 -0.97 -9.52
C GLU A 96 12.62 -2.40 -9.86
N PHE A 97 13.13 -3.14 -8.87
CA PHE A 97 13.59 -4.52 -9.05
C PHE A 97 12.45 -5.45 -9.47
N SER A 98 11.28 -5.35 -8.85
CA SER A 98 10.12 -6.18 -9.19
C SER A 98 9.54 -5.92 -10.57
N PHE A 99 9.94 -4.82 -11.22
CA PHE A 99 9.45 -4.45 -12.54
C PHE A 99 10.49 -4.63 -13.65
N TYR A 100 11.70 -4.14 -13.44
CA TYR A 100 12.76 -4.17 -14.46
C TYR A 100 13.84 -5.23 -14.20
N GLY A 101 13.98 -5.67 -12.95
CA GLY A 101 15.15 -6.42 -12.51
C GLY A 101 16.43 -5.60 -12.58
N ASP A 102 17.56 -6.30 -12.67
CA ASP A 102 18.91 -5.76 -12.88
C ASP A 102 19.75 -6.81 -13.64
N VAL A 103 21.00 -6.48 -13.98
CA VAL A 103 21.92 -7.36 -14.73
C VAL A 103 22.02 -8.76 -14.12
N ASP A 104 22.06 -8.84 -12.79
CA ASP A 104 22.16 -10.09 -12.03
C ASP A 104 20.87 -10.41 -11.24
N PHE A 105 19.74 -9.82 -11.63
CA PHE A 105 18.47 -10.00 -10.92
C PHE A 105 17.31 -10.13 -11.92
N ILE A 106 16.80 -11.36 -12.11
CA ILE A 106 15.68 -11.64 -13.00
C ILE A 106 14.40 -11.76 -12.15
N PRO A 107 13.45 -10.82 -12.22
CA PRO A 107 12.35 -10.75 -11.25
C PRO A 107 11.49 -12.02 -11.21
N THR A 108 11.26 -12.65 -12.36
CA THR A 108 10.47 -13.88 -12.48
C THR A 108 11.18 -15.12 -11.92
N LEU A 109 12.46 -15.02 -11.54
CA LEU A 109 13.23 -16.10 -10.94
C LEU A 109 13.55 -15.85 -9.45
N GLU A 110 13.70 -14.57 -9.06
CA GLU A 110 14.21 -14.18 -7.74
C GLU A 110 13.10 -14.02 -6.69
N TYR A 111 11.89 -13.58 -7.08
CA TYR A 111 10.80 -13.43 -6.13
C TYR A 111 10.12 -14.77 -5.85
N THR A 112 9.88 -15.04 -4.58
CA THR A 112 9.27 -16.29 -4.14
C THR A 112 7.79 -16.14 -3.82
N ARG A 113 7.12 -17.28 -3.67
CA ARG A 113 5.76 -17.33 -3.13
C ARG A 113 5.66 -16.69 -1.74
N GLU A 114 6.68 -16.85 -0.89
CA GLU A 114 6.70 -16.28 0.46
C GLU A 114 6.73 -14.75 0.41
N ASP A 115 7.51 -14.18 -0.51
CA ASP A 115 7.54 -12.72 -0.74
C ASP A 115 6.18 -12.21 -1.21
N ALA A 116 5.54 -12.92 -2.13
CA ALA A 116 4.22 -12.59 -2.65
C ALA A 116 3.13 -12.67 -1.57
N GLU A 117 3.13 -13.71 -0.75
CA GLU A 117 2.18 -13.89 0.36
C GLU A 117 2.39 -12.80 1.43
N LYS A 118 3.65 -12.44 1.71
CA LYS A 118 3.99 -11.32 2.59
C LYS A 118 3.48 -10.00 2.03
N ALA A 119 3.71 -9.71 0.74
CA ALA A 119 3.21 -8.50 0.07
C ALA A 119 1.69 -8.40 0.13
N TYR A 120 1.00 -9.51 -0.11
CA TYR A 120 -0.46 -9.59 -0.02
C TYR A 120 -0.97 -9.31 1.40
N GLY A 121 -0.36 -9.92 2.41
CA GLY A 121 -0.71 -9.68 3.82
C GLY A 121 -0.44 -8.25 4.28
N ASP A 122 0.70 -7.69 3.87
CA ASP A 122 1.09 -6.31 4.14
C ASP A 122 0.13 -5.32 3.46
N LEU A 123 -0.24 -5.54 2.19
CA LEU A 123 -1.23 -4.72 1.49
C LEU A 123 -2.60 -4.77 2.18
N LYS A 124 -3.06 -5.95 2.61
CA LYS A 124 -4.32 -6.09 3.35
C LYS A 124 -4.30 -5.25 4.63
N THR A 125 -3.21 -5.30 5.38
CA THR A 125 -3.00 -4.50 6.61
C THR A 125 -3.12 -3.00 6.33
N VAL A 126 -2.51 -2.53 5.24
CA VAL A 126 -2.56 -1.11 4.84
C VAL A 126 -3.96 -0.70 4.38
N ILE A 127 -4.65 -1.53 3.62
CA ILE A 127 -6.03 -1.26 3.19
C ILE A 127 -6.96 -1.17 4.40
N GLU A 128 -6.87 -2.09 5.36
CA GLU A 128 -7.68 -2.03 6.59
C GLU A 128 -7.43 -0.74 7.39
N ALA A 129 -6.19 -0.26 7.44
CA ALA A 129 -5.88 1.04 8.04
C ALA A 129 -6.50 2.19 7.24
N ALA A 130 -6.36 2.19 5.92
CA ALA A 130 -6.91 3.21 5.04
C ALA A 130 -8.44 3.28 5.09
N GLU A 131 -9.12 2.14 5.18
CA GLU A 131 -10.57 2.07 5.35
C GLU A 131 -11.04 2.77 6.62
N LYS A 132 -10.37 2.52 7.75
CA LYS A 132 -10.72 3.15 9.04
C LYS A 132 -10.56 4.67 9.02
N VAL A 133 -9.62 5.20 8.24
CA VAL A 133 -9.39 6.65 8.12
C VAL A 133 -10.31 7.28 7.07
N ILE A 134 -10.39 6.70 5.88
CA ILE A 134 -11.00 7.30 4.69
C ILE A 134 -12.53 7.14 4.71
N LEU A 135 -13.02 6.00 5.18
CA LEU A 135 -14.44 5.66 5.26
C LEU A 135 -14.86 5.49 6.74
N PRO A 136 -14.73 6.54 7.58
CA PRO A 136 -15.14 6.41 8.97
C PRO A 136 -16.63 6.06 8.99
N LYS A 137 -16.99 5.00 9.72
CA LYS A 137 -18.39 4.72 10.01
C LYS A 137 -18.94 5.95 10.72
N ASN A 138 -19.98 6.58 10.15
CA ASN A 138 -20.72 7.61 10.86
C ASN A 138 -21.14 7.01 12.21
N LYS A 139 -20.69 7.62 13.31
CA LYS A 139 -21.28 7.38 14.63
C LYS A 139 -22.68 7.95 14.64
#